data_AF-A0A8D0FYW2-F1
#
_entry.id   AF-A0A8D0FYW2-F1
#
_cell.length_a   1.000
_cell.length_b   1.000
_cell.length_c   1.000
_cell.angle_alpha   90.00
_cell.angle_beta   90.00
_cell.angle_gamma   90.00
#
_symmetry.space_group_name_H-M   'P 1'
#
loop_
_entity.id
_entity.type
_entity.pdbx_description
1 polymer ?
#
loop_
_entity_poly.entity_id
_entity_poly.type
_entity_poly.pdbx_seq_one_letter_code
_entity_poly.pdbx_strand_id
1 'polypeptide(L)' 'VALGVMTQTLGSWKRPVAYFSKQLDEVSKGWPAYLRAVAATALLIQEAQKLTLGKPVTVMVPHAVICPICMNNPNSCL' A
#
# COMPACT_ATOMS: atom_id res chain seq x y z
N VAL A 1 -1.46 4.98 -12.43
CA VAL A 1 -2.56 4.60 -11.51
C VAL A 1 -2.01 3.59 -10.52
N ALA A 2 -2.39 3.68 -9.26
CA ALA A 2 -2.04 2.73 -8.20
C ALA A 2 -3.12 1.64 -8.13
N LEU A 3 -2.70 0.38 -8.15
CA LEU A 3 -3.57 -0.79 -8.04
C LEU A 3 -3.06 -1.65 -6.90
N GLY A 4 -3.97 -2.14 -6.06
CA GLY A 4 -3.63 -2.99 -4.93
C GLY A 4 -4.74 -3.96 -4.57
N VAL A 5 -4.36 -5.08 -3.98
CA VAL A 5 -5.31 -6.07 -3.46
C VAL A 5 -4.99 -6.28 -1.98
N MET A 6 -6.01 -6.16 -1.15
CA MET A 6 -5.92 -6.52 0.25
C MET A 6 -6.41 -7.95 0.43
N THR A 7 -5.57 -8.77 1.03
CA THR A 7 -5.90 -10.16 1.35
C THR A 7 -5.87 -10.39 2.86
N GLN A 8 -6.76 -11.25 3.36
CA GLN A 8 -6.76 -11.73 4.73
C GLN A 8 -6.48 -13.24 4.72
N THR A 9 -5.62 -13.68 5.65
CA THR A 9 -5.34 -15.10 5.83
C THR A 9 -6.54 -15.79 6.47
N LEU A 10 -7.08 -16.80 5.81
CA LEU A 10 -8.14 -17.69 6.30
C LEU A 10 -7.59 -19.12 6.28
N GLY A 11 -7.11 -19.59 7.44
CA GLY A 11 -6.36 -20.85 7.53
C GLY A 11 -5.05 -20.78 6.76
N SER A 12 -4.83 -21.69 5.81
CA SER A 12 -3.68 -21.70 4.90
C SER A 12 -3.88 -20.87 3.62
N TRP A 13 -5.04 -20.25 3.42
CA TRP A 13 -5.40 -19.54 2.20
C TRP A 13 -5.40 -18.02 2.38
N LYS A 14 -4.92 -17.27 1.38
CA LYS A 14 -5.05 -15.79 1.34
C LYS A 14 -6.30 -15.40 0.56
N ARG A 15 -7.34 -14.96 1.27
CA ARG A 15 -8.61 -14.54 0.66
C ARG A 15 -8.58 -13.04 0.35
N PRO A 16 -8.86 -12.59 -0.88
CA PRO A 16 -9.01 -11.16 -1.17
C PRO A 16 -10.24 -10.61 -0.45
N VAL A 17 -10.06 -9.50 0.25
CA VAL A 17 -11.11 -8.79 1.01
C VAL A 17 -11.47 -7.47 0.34
N ALA A 18 -10.51 -6.81 -0.31
CA ALA A 18 -10.74 -5.58 -1.04
C ALA A 18 -9.78 -5.43 -2.23
N TYR A 19 -10.26 -4.73 -3.25
CA TYR A 19 -9.47 -4.27 -4.39
C TYR A 19 -9.43 -2.75 -4.37
N PHE A 20 -8.26 -2.18 -4.59
CA PHE A 20 -8.05 -0.75 -4.59
C PHE A 20 -7.55 -0.29 -5.94
N SER A 21 -8.12 0.82 -6.42
CA SER A 21 -7.64 1.54 -7.58
C SER A 21 -7.74 3.03 -7.31
N LYS A 22 -6.59 3.71 -7.31
CA LYS A 22 -6.50 5.15 -7.08
C LYS A 22 -5.55 5.77 -8.09
N GLN A 23 -5.92 6.92 -8.62
CA GLN A 23 -5.01 7.70 -9.45
C GLN A 23 -3.94 8.33 -8.55
N LEU A 24 -2.70 8.39 -9.03
CA LEU A 24 -1.66 9.18 -8.36
C LEU A 24 -1.98 10.65 -8.60
N ASP A 25 -1.59 11.49 -7.63
CA ASP A 25 -1.64 12.94 -7.77
C ASP A 25 -0.86 13.40 -9.03
N GLU A 26 -1.30 14.50 -9.65
CA GLU A 26 -0.67 15.06 -10.85
C GLU A 26 0.83 15.32 -10.63
N VAL A 27 1.23 15.75 -9.43
CA VAL A 27 2.64 15.98 -9.08
C VAL A 27 3.40 14.66 -9.09
N SER A 28 2.84 13.61 -8.48
CA SER A 28 3.47 12.30 -8.42
C SER A 28 3.56 11.63 -9.78
N LYS A 29 2.68 11.94 -10.75
CA LYS A 29 2.79 11.42 -12.12
C LYS A 29 4.08 11.88 -12.82
N GLY A 30 4.60 13.05 -12.46
CA GLY A 30 5.87 13.58 -12.96
C GLY A 30 7.12 12.96 -12.33
N TRP A 31 6.99 12.14 -11.28
CA TRP A 31 8.15 11.59 -10.56
C TRP A 31 8.83 10.42 -11.31
N PRO A 32 10.10 10.14 -11.00
CA PRO A 32 10.77 8.89 -11.40
C PRO A 32 9.96 7.65 -11.01
N ALA A 33 10.05 6.58 -11.80
CA ALA A 33 9.25 5.37 -11.62
C ALA A 33 9.34 4.75 -10.21
N TYR A 34 10.52 4.80 -9.59
CA TYR A 34 10.74 4.34 -8.21
C TYR A 34 9.92 5.13 -7.19
N LEU A 35 9.93 6.47 -7.27
CA LEU A 35 9.18 7.34 -6.36
C LEU A 35 7.67 7.24 -6.61
N ARG A 36 7.25 7.03 -7.86
CA ARG A 36 5.85 6.71 -8.18
C ARG A 36 5.38 5.43 -7.51
N ALA A 37 6.22 4.41 -7.45
CA ALA A 37 5.88 3.17 -6.76
C ALA A 37 5.75 3.37 -5.23
N VAL A 38 6.58 4.22 -4.62
CA VAL A 38 6.43 4.60 -3.20
C VAL A 38 5.12 5.34 -2.97
N ALA A 39 4.83 6.37 -3.78
CA ALA A 39 3.60 7.15 -3.67
C ALA A 39 2.34 6.29 -3.87
N ALA A 40 2.35 5.41 -4.87
CA ALA A 40 1.28 4.45 -5.11
C ALA A 40 1.04 3.54 -3.90
N THR A 41 2.11 3.04 -3.28
CA THR A 41 2.02 2.18 -2.10
C THR A 41 1.44 2.91 -0.91
N ALA A 42 1.91 4.14 -0.62
CA ALA A 42 1.39 4.96 0.47
C ALA A 42 -0.12 5.23 0.32
N LEU A 43 -0.56 5.58 -0.89
CA LEU A 43 -1.99 5.78 -1.18
C LEU A 43 -2.83 4.52 -0.92
N LEU A 44 -2.33 3.35 -1.34
CA LEU A 44 -3.02 2.08 -1.13
C LEU A 44 -3.08 1.70 0.36
N ILE A 45 -2.03 1.99 1.14
CA ILE A 45 -2.00 1.77 2.59
C ILE A 45 -3.07 2.63 3.27
N GLN A 46 -3.16 3.90 2.92
CA GLN A 46 -4.13 4.82 3.53
C GLN A 46 -5.58 4.35 3.28
N GLU A 47 -5.88 3.83 2.09
CA GLU A 47 -7.20 3.23 1.80
C GLU A 47 -7.41 1.91 2.55
N ALA A 48 -6.38 1.07 2.66
CA ALA A 48 -6.43 -0.16 3.45
C ALA A 48 -6.64 0.10 4.94
N GLN A 49 -6.03 1.15 5.50
CA GLN A 49 -6.18 1.53 6.91
C GLN A 49 -7.61 1.89 7.29
N LYS A 50 -8.36 2.53 6.37
CA LYS A 50 -9.79 2.81 6.57
C LYS A 50 -10.59 1.53 6.75
N LEU A 51 -10.23 0.46 6.03
CA LEU A 51 -10.88 -0.84 6.13
C LEU A 51 -10.37 -1.69 7.30
N THR A 52 -9.12 -1.51 7.73
CA THR A 52 -8.56 -2.27 8.86
C THR A 52 -8.82 -1.66 10.22
N LEU A 53 -9.38 -0.45 10.28
CA LEU A 53 -9.77 0.22 11.54
C LEU A 53 -8.60 0.26 12.55
N GLY A 54 -7.39 0.53 12.06
CA GLY A 54 -6.17 0.58 12.89
C GLY A 54 -5.52 -0.77 13.21
N LYS A 55 -6.00 -1.88 12.64
CA LYS A 55 -5.31 -3.17 12.73
C LYS A 55 -4.03 -3.17 11.89
N PRO A 56 -2.97 -3.86 12.34
CA PRO A 56 -1.71 -3.94 11.60
C PRO A 56 -1.91 -4.61 10.23
N VAL A 57 -1.29 -4.04 9.20
CA VAL A 57 -1.37 -4.52 7.82
C VAL A 57 0.03 -4.79 7.30
N THR A 58 0.24 -6.00 6.78
CA THR A 58 1.48 -6.35 6.09
C THR A 58 1.39 -5.96 4.63
N VAL A 59 2.27 -5.06 4.19
CA VAL A 59 2.32 -4.57 2.82
C VAL A 59 3.32 -5.42 2.02
N MET A 60 2.88 -5.98 0.90
CA MET A 60 3.77 -6.66 -0.05
C MET A 60 3.78 -5.88 -1.36
N VAL A 61 4.95 -5.42 -1.77
CA VAL A 61 5.14 -4.67 -3.01
C VAL A 61 6.00 -5.52 -3.96
N PRO A 62 5.63 -5.67 -5.24
CA PRO A 62 6.29 -6.60 -6.18
C PRO A 62 7.76 -6.29 -6.44
N HIS A 63 8.20 -5.06 -6.22
CA HIS A 63 9.61 -4.69 -6.19
C HIS A 63 9.88 -4.07 -4.83
N ALA A 64 11.05 -4.35 -4.24
CA ALA A 64 11.51 -3.74 -3.00
C ALA A 64 11.69 -2.22 -3.21
N VAL A 65 10.58 -1.49 -3.25
CA VAL A 65 10.57 -0.07 -2.94
C VAL A 65 10.86 -0.03 -1.46
N ILE A 66 12.13 0.13 -1.13
CA ILE A 66 12.58 0.37 0.23
C ILE A 66 11.94 1.70 0.60
N CYS A 67 10.78 1.62 1.25
CA CYS A 67 10.15 2.73 1.93
C CYS A 67 10.78 2.71 3.34
N PRO A 68 11.84 3.49 3.60
CA PRO A 68 12.54 3.49 4.89
C PRO A 68 11.60 3.87 6.05
N ILE A 69 10.51 4.56 5.71
CA ILE A 69 9.43 4.99 6.60
C ILE A 69 8.63 3.77 7.10
N CYS A 70 7.97 3.01 6.21
CA CYS A 70 7.10 1.93 6.64
C CYS A 70 7.86 0.67 7.15
N MET A 71 9.18 0.56 6.95
CA MET A 71 9.99 -0.56 7.46
C MET A 71 10.38 -0.42 8.94
N ASN A 72 10.52 0.81 9.46
CA ASN A 72 10.91 1.05 10.85
C ASN A 72 9.72 1.30 11.78
N ASN A 73 8.56 1.65 11.25
CA ASN A 73 7.34 1.79 12.04
C ASN A 73 6.12 1.69 11.11
N PRO A 74 5.28 0.64 11.23
CA PRO A 74 4.08 0.49 10.41
C PRO A 74 3.03 1.59 10.66
N ASN A 75 3.19 2.39 11.72
CA ASN A 75 2.35 3.55 12.03
C ASN A 75 2.95 4.89 11.55
N SER A 76 4.16 4.90 10.95
CA SER A 76 4.80 6.16 10.49
C SER A 76 4.33 6.66 9.13
N CYS A 77 3.49 5.87 8.46
CA CYS A 77 2.84 6.25 7.21
C CYS A 77 1.46 6.91 7.47
N LEU A 78 1.25 7.40 8.71
CA LEU A 78 0.16 8.28 9.18
C LEU A 78 0.43 9.76 8.85
#